data_AF-A0A383C716-F1
#
_entry.id   AF-A0A383C716-F1
#
_cell.length_a   1.000
_cell.length_b   1.000
_cell.length_c   1.000
_cell.angle_alpha   90.00
_cell.angle_beta   90.00
_cell.angle_gamma   90.00
#
_symmetry.space_group_name_H-M   'P 1'
#
loop_
_entity.id
_entity.type
_entity.pdbx_description
1 polymer ?
#
loop_
_entity_poly.entity_id
_entity_poly.type
_entity_poly.pdbx_seq_one_letter_code
_entity_poly.pdbx_strand_id
1 'polypeptide(L)'
;MNKFVTFSILISCVLMAAPVDLDKAQRVAGYIYAERSNTGTMDNFNVRSVDILDENSTNLIYIFQTDPNGFIMVSGDDRINPMLAYSFESPFIMEDIPPNISWIMDKYKTMIKNAILSDESSTEKVNAEWEKYLSGNGLNTRNRDIVGPLLVSSINQSGGWNNYCPDGGCSGDEVPNGCVAVSMVAIMHYWQYPKTGEGENSCYCGGF
;
A
#
# COMPACT_ATOMS: atom_id res chain seq x y z
N MET A 1 -14.01 -17.52 64.32
CA MET A 1 -13.21 -16.49 63.64
C MET A 1 -13.07 -16.94 62.18
N ASN A 2 -14.02 -16.57 61.32
CA ASN A 2 -14.10 -17.08 59.96
C ASN A 2 -13.19 -16.23 59.05
N LYS A 3 -12.11 -16.84 58.55
CA LYS A 3 -11.22 -16.22 57.58
C LYS A 3 -11.88 -16.31 56.19
N PHE A 4 -12.33 -15.19 55.66
CA PHE A 4 -12.72 -15.08 54.25
C PHE A 4 -11.46 -15.03 53.40
N VAL A 5 -11.32 -15.99 52.48
CA VAL A 5 -10.27 -16.02 51.46
C VAL A 5 -10.88 -15.48 50.18
N THR A 6 -10.49 -14.27 49.78
CA THR A 6 -10.89 -13.66 48.51
C THR A 6 -9.97 -14.14 47.39
N PHE A 7 -10.53 -14.91 46.45
CA PHE A 7 -9.84 -15.36 45.24
C PHE A 7 -9.99 -14.28 44.16
N SER A 8 -8.93 -13.52 43.87
CA SER A 8 -8.92 -12.55 42.77
C SER A 8 -8.55 -13.27 41.48
N ILE A 9 -9.52 -13.44 40.59
CA ILE A 9 -9.30 -13.98 39.24
C ILE A 9 -8.78 -12.83 38.38
N LEU A 10 -7.50 -12.88 38.02
CA LEU A 10 -6.92 -12.05 36.97
C LEU A 10 -7.44 -12.59 35.62
N ILE A 11 -8.48 -11.95 35.06
CA ILE A 11 -8.85 -12.15 33.65
C ILE A 11 -7.75 -11.51 32.81
N SER A 12 -6.84 -12.35 32.30
CA SER A 12 -5.92 -11.97 31.24
C SER A 12 -6.72 -11.98 29.93
N CYS A 13 -7.10 -10.81 29.42
CA CYS A 13 -7.67 -10.69 28.09
C CYS A 13 -6.59 -11.06 27.07
N VAL A 14 -6.62 -12.29 26.58
CA VAL A 14 -5.85 -12.69 25.41
C VAL A 14 -6.54 -12.07 24.20
N LEU A 15 -5.97 -11.00 23.65
CA LEU A 15 -6.39 -10.46 22.36
C LEU A 15 -6.00 -11.51 21.31
N MET A 16 -6.95 -12.35 20.92
CA MET A 16 -6.74 -13.26 19.80
C MET A 16 -6.92 -12.49 18.50
N ALA A 17 -5.87 -12.50 17.69
CA ALA A 17 -5.91 -12.01 16.32
C ALA A 17 -6.99 -12.77 15.54
N ALA A 18 -7.82 -12.05 14.80
CA ALA A 18 -8.98 -12.60 14.11
C ALA A 18 -8.95 -12.21 12.62
N PRO A 19 -9.42 -13.09 11.72
CA PRO A 19 -9.59 -12.73 10.32
C PRO A 19 -10.47 -11.48 10.21
N VAL A 20 -10.09 -10.57 9.32
CA VAL A 20 -10.82 -9.32 9.10
C VAL A 20 -11.92 -9.61 8.10
N ASP A 21 -13.17 -9.41 8.48
CA ASP A 21 -14.30 -9.49 7.54
C ASP A 21 -14.47 -8.19 6.73
N LEU A 22 -15.34 -8.24 5.72
CA LEU A 22 -15.55 -7.11 4.81
C LEU A 22 -16.07 -5.86 5.54
N ASP A 23 -16.95 -6.02 6.52
CA ASP A 23 -17.54 -4.90 7.28
C ASP A 23 -16.47 -4.21 8.16
N LYS A 24 -15.64 -5.00 8.84
CA LYS A 24 -14.48 -4.53 9.61
C LYS A 24 -13.49 -3.81 8.71
N ALA A 25 -13.17 -4.38 7.54
CA ALA A 25 -12.27 -3.76 6.57
C ALA A 25 -12.83 -2.44 6.01
N GLN A 26 -14.13 -2.39 5.68
CA GLN A 26 -14.77 -1.19 5.14
C GLN A 26 -14.83 -0.07 6.19
N ARG A 27 -15.11 -0.41 7.44
CA ARG A 27 -15.06 0.55 8.56
C ARG A 27 -13.66 1.15 8.72
N VAL A 28 -12.63 0.31 8.68
CA VAL A 28 -11.23 0.76 8.73
C VAL A 28 -10.88 1.64 7.53
N ALA A 29 -11.29 1.26 6.31
CA ALA A 29 -11.11 2.07 5.11
C ALA A 29 -11.75 3.46 5.26
N GLY A 30 -12.93 3.54 5.85
CA GLY A 30 -13.61 4.80 6.11
C GLY A 30 -12.85 5.74 7.06
N TYR A 31 -12.31 5.21 8.15
CA TYR A 31 -11.50 6.04 9.06
C TYR A 31 -10.10 6.34 8.52
N ILE A 32 -9.53 5.48 7.67
CA ILE A 32 -8.35 5.82 6.87
C ILE A 32 -8.67 7.00 5.95
N TYR A 33 -9.82 6.99 5.25
CA TYR A 33 -10.27 8.12 4.45
C TYR A 33 -10.39 9.38 5.30
N ALA A 34 -11.08 9.32 6.43
CA ALA A 34 -11.26 10.47 7.33
C ALA A 34 -9.93 11.08 7.80
N GLU A 35 -8.94 10.25 8.14
CA GLU A 35 -7.60 10.70 8.54
C GLU A 35 -6.81 11.30 7.35
N ARG A 36 -6.78 10.59 6.22
CA ARG A 36 -5.87 10.88 5.10
C ARG A 36 -6.39 11.96 4.15
N SER A 37 -7.71 12.13 4.07
CA SER A 37 -8.35 13.22 3.30
C SER A 37 -8.44 14.53 4.09
N ASN A 38 -7.99 14.54 5.36
CA ASN A 38 -8.07 15.67 6.28
C ASN A 38 -9.50 16.20 6.53
N THR A 39 -10.54 15.39 6.28
CA THR A 39 -11.93 15.74 6.63
C THR A 39 -12.20 15.50 8.13
N GLY A 40 -11.52 14.53 8.75
CA GLY A 40 -11.79 14.08 10.10
C GLY A 40 -13.10 13.30 10.26
N THR A 41 -13.88 13.14 9.18
CA THR A 41 -15.17 12.42 9.16
C THR A 41 -15.28 11.51 7.94
N MET A 42 -16.18 10.54 8.03
CA MET A 42 -16.49 9.58 6.96
C MET A 42 -17.55 10.10 5.98
N ASP A 43 -18.04 11.34 6.13
CA ASP A 43 -19.26 11.82 5.43
C ASP A 43 -19.16 11.78 3.90
N ASN A 44 -17.95 11.89 3.35
CA ASN A 44 -17.67 11.83 1.92
C ASN A 44 -16.98 10.53 1.49
N PHE A 45 -16.92 9.53 2.37
CA PHE A 45 -16.37 8.23 2.03
C PHE A 45 -17.43 7.38 1.31
N ASN A 46 -17.34 7.37 -0.03
CA ASN A 46 -18.17 6.54 -0.88
C ASN A 46 -17.31 5.46 -1.55
N VAL A 47 -17.82 4.22 -1.56
CA VAL A 47 -17.16 3.07 -2.18
C VAL A 47 -17.88 2.74 -3.48
N ARG A 48 -17.15 2.77 -4.60
CA ARG A 48 -17.65 2.41 -5.93
C ARG A 48 -17.70 0.88 -6.11
N SER A 49 -16.63 0.21 -5.70
CA SER A 49 -16.50 -1.25 -5.77
C SER A 49 -15.45 -1.73 -4.78
N VAL A 50 -15.45 -3.04 -4.51
CA VAL A 50 -14.45 -3.69 -3.66
C VAL A 50 -13.86 -4.88 -4.40
N ASP A 51 -12.55 -4.88 -4.57
CA ASP A 51 -11.81 -6.03 -5.06
C ASP A 51 -11.21 -6.78 -3.86
N ILE A 52 -11.41 -8.09 -3.80
CA ILE A 52 -10.90 -8.94 -2.72
C ILE A 52 -9.82 -9.84 -3.33
N LEU A 53 -8.60 -9.73 -2.82
CA LEU A 53 -7.52 -10.63 -3.17
C LEU A 53 -7.45 -11.73 -2.13
N ASP A 54 -7.89 -12.94 -2.51
CA ASP A 54 -7.85 -14.12 -1.66
C ASP A 54 -6.87 -15.18 -2.19
N GLU A 55 -6.42 -16.04 -1.28
CA GLU A 55 -5.77 -17.30 -1.62
C GLU A 55 -6.31 -18.41 -0.71
N ASN A 56 -6.65 -19.56 -1.30
CA ASN A 56 -7.18 -20.72 -0.57
C ASN A 56 -8.37 -20.37 0.36
N SER A 57 -9.31 -19.55 -0.12
CA SER A 57 -10.47 -19.06 0.66
C SER A 57 -10.12 -18.17 1.86
N THR A 58 -8.89 -17.66 1.92
CA THR A 58 -8.46 -16.67 2.92
C THR A 58 -8.35 -15.32 2.23
N ASN A 59 -9.18 -14.36 2.63
CA ASN A 59 -9.10 -12.99 2.14
C ASN A 59 -7.83 -12.33 2.67
N LEU A 60 -6.93 -11.91 1.79
CA LEU A 60 -5.65 -11.32 2.16
C LEU A 60 -5.69 -9.80 2.09
N ILE A 61 -6.29 -9.24 1.04
CA ILE A 61 -6.31 -7.78 0.83
C ILE A 61 -7.69 -7.36 0.34
N TYR A 62 -8.23 -6.31 0.95
CA TYR A 62 -9.44 -5.62 0.51
C TYR A 62 -9.04 -4.32 -0.18
N ILE A 63 -9.46 -4.11 -1.43
CA ILE A 63 -9.20 -2.89 -2.20
C ILE A 63 -10.53 -2.16 -2.40
N PHE A 64 -10.75 -1.09 -1.64
CA PHE A 64 -11.93 -0.25 -1.75
C PHE A 64 -11.68 0.83 -2.80
N GLN A 65 -12.32 0.74 -3.95
CA GLN A 65 -12.29 1.80 -4.97
C GLN A 65 -13.20 2.94 -4.51
N THR A 66 -12.65 4.14 -4.32
CA THR A 66 -13.40 5.28 -3.80
C THR A 66 -14.07 6.09 -4.92
N ASP A 67 -15.21 6.71 -4.61
CA ASP A 67 -15.95 7.62 -5.49
C ASP A 67 -15.74 9.07 -5.00
N PRO A 68 -15.33 10.05 -5.84
CA PRO A 68 -15.24 10.01 -7.31
C PRO A 68 -14.02 9.29 -7.91
N ASN A 69 -12.90 9.24 -7.19
CA ASN A 69 -11.68 8.55 -7.62
C ASN A 69 -10.83 8.17 -6.41
N GLY A 70 -9.94 7.21 -6.60
CA GLY A 70 -9.01 6.73 -5.57
C GLY A 70 -9.23 5.27 -5.20
N PHE A 71 -8.40 4.81 -4.27
CA PHE A 71 -8.53 3.51 -3.64
C PHE A 71 -7.94 3.53 -2.21
N ILE A 72 -8.39 2.59 -1.39
CA ILE A 72 -7.79 2.27 -0.09
C ILE A 72 -7.60 0.76 -0.01
N MET A 73 -6.38 0.31 0.28
CA MET A 73 -6.05 -1.10 0.49
C MET A 73 -5.94 -1.41 1.97
N VAL A 74 -6.75 -2.38 2.42
CA VAL A 74 -6.82 -2.82 3.80
C VAL A 74 -6.35 -4.28 3.93
N SER A 75 -5.58 -4.57 4.98
CA SER A 75 -5.14 -5.94 5.29
C SER A 75 -6.32 -6.83 5.69
N GLY A 76 -6.32 -8.08 5.22
CA GLY A 76 -7.32 -9.10 5.57
C GLY A 76 -7.07 -9.81 6.90
N ASP A 77 -5.96 -9.52 7.58
CA ASP A 77 -5.64 -10.05 8.91
C ASP A 77 -5.13 -8.94 9.83
N ASP A 78 -5.54 -8.96 11.10
CA ASP A 78 -5.20 -7.93 12.07
C ASP A 78 -3.82 -8.08 12.74
N ARG A 79 -3.08 -9.14 12.37
CA ARG A 79 -1.64 -9.26 12.66
C ARG A 79 -0.78 -8.27 11.88
N ILE A 80 -1.27 -7.80 10.73
CA ILE A 80 -0.58 -6.88 9.82
C ILE A 80 -1.22 -5.49 9.89
N ASN A 81 -0.45 -4.45 9.56
CA ASN A 81 -0.93 -3.07 9.52
C ASN A 81 -2.26 -2.92 8.74
N PRO A 82 -3.26 -2.20 9.28
CA PRO A 82 -4.57 -2.07 8.64
C PRO A 82 -4.53 -1.37 7.28
N MET A 83 -3.70 -0.34 7.12
CA MET A 83 -3.58 0.43 5.88
C MET A 83 -2.32 -0.02 5.11
N LEU A 84 -2.51 -0.69 3.97
CA LEU A 84 -1.40 -1.15 3.11
C LEU A 84 -0.99 -0.10 2.07
N ALA A 85 -1.98 0.55 1.45
CA ALA A 85 -1.77 1.61 0.46
C ALA A 85 -3.06 2.41 0.29
N TYR A 86 -2.94 3.63 -0.24
CA TYR A 86 -4.11 4.42 -0.65
C TYR A 86 -3.70 5.44 -1.72
N SER A 87 -4.68 5.92 -2.48
CA SER A 87 -4.61 7.11 -3.34
C SER A 87 -5.98 7.76 -3.39
N PHE A 88 -6.06 9.08 -3.46
CA PHE A 88 -7.32 9.80 -3.72
C PHE A 88 -7.33 10.46 -5.10
N GLU A 89 -6.27 10.31 -5.87
CA GLU A 89 -6.10 10.95 -7.17
C GLU A 89 -6.42 9.99 -8.32
N SER A 90 -6.18 8.69 -8.14
CA SER A 90 -6.37 7.67 -9.18
C SER A 90 -6.88 6.35 -8.59
N PRO A 91 -7.73 5.62 -9.31
CA PRO A 91 -8.15 4.28 -8.90
C PRO A 91 -6.97 3.29 -8.95
N PHE A 92 -7.12 2.14 -8.29
CA PHE A 92 -6.21 1.02 -8.49
C PHE A 92 -6.69 0.18 -9.67
N ILE A 93 -5.87 0.00 -10.69
CA ILE A 93 -6.21 -0.75 -11.90
C ILE A 93 -5.59 -2.14 -11.75
N MET A 94 -6.43 -3.17 -11.86
CA MET A 94 -6.03 -4.58 -11.70
C MET A 94 -5.58 -5.21 -13.03
N GLU A 95 -5.93 -4.60 -14.14
CA GLU A 95 -5.53 -4.98 -15.48
C GLU A 95 -4.10 -4.48 -15.77
N ASP A 96 -3.28 -5.33 -16.41
CA ASP A 96 -1.91 -5.01 -16.85
C ASP A 96 -1.03 -4.35 -15.76
N ILE A 97 -1.13 -4.85 -14.52
CA ILE A 97 -0.39 -4.32 -13.36
C ILE A 97 1.12 -4.31 -13.68
N PRO A 98 1.80 -3.15 -13.53
CA PRO A 98 3.24 -3.07 -13.75
C PRO A 98 4.02 -4.05 -12.86
N PRO A 99 5.11 -4.69 -13.36
CA PRO A 99 5.84 -5.72 -12.61
C PRO A 99 6.31 -5.29 -11.22
N ASN A 100 6.69 -4.02 -11.05
CA ASN A 100 7.08 -3.46 -9.76
C ASN A 100 5.91 -3.39 -8.77
N ILE A 101 4.70 -3.08 -9.25
CA ILE A 101 3.49 -3.07 -8.41
C ILE A 101 3.07 -4.50 -8.10
N SER A 102 3.13 -5.41 -9.07
CA SER A 102 2.86 -6.84 -8.84
C SER A 102 3.77 -7.40 -7.74
N TRP A 103 5.07 -7.08 -7.78
CA TRP A 103 6.01 -7.50 -6.75
C TRP A 103 5.63 -6.97 -5.35
N ILE A 104 5.18 -5.71 -5.24
CA ILE A 104 4.70 -5.14 -3.96
C ILE A 104 3.46 -5.90 -3.46
N MET A 105 2.50 -6.17 -4.34
CA MET A 105 1.29 -6.90 -3.99
C MET A 105 1.62 -8.32 -3.50
N ASP A 106 2.54 -9.01 -4.16
CA ASP A 106 3.00 -10.34 -3.74
C ASP A 106 3.71 -10.30 -2.39
N LYS A 107 4.46 -9.22 -2.10
CA LYS A 107 5.05 -9.02 -0.77
C LYS A 107 3.99 -8.83 0.31
N TYR A 108 2.97 -8.02 0.06
CA TYR A 108 1.86 -7.88 1.02
C TYR A 108 1.14 -9.20 1.27
N LYS A 109 0.78 -9.94 0.21
CA LYS A 109 0.18 -11.28 0.34
C LYS A 109 1.08 -12.22 1.14
N THR A 110 2.38 -12.25 0.84
CA THR A 110 3.35 -13.09 1.55
C THR A 110 3.45 -12.73 3.03
N MET A 111 3.48 -11.43 3.36
CA MET A 111 3.54 -10.98 4.75
C MET A 111 2.31 -11.44 5.54
N ILE A 112 1.11 -11.26 4.99
CA ILE A 112 -0.16 -11.64 5.63
C ILE A 112 -0.22 -13.16 5.82
N LYS A 113 0.10 -13.93 4.76
CA LYS A 113 0.14 -15.39 4.84
C LYS A 113 1.14 -15.89 5.87
N ASN A 114 2.34 -15.32 5.90
CA ASN A 114 3.36 -15.74 6.86
C ASN A 114 2.90 -15.48 8.28
N ALA A 115 2.30 -14.32 8.57
CA ALA A 115 1.77 -14.00 9.90
C ALA A 115 0.65 -14.95 10.33
N ILE A 116 -0.22 -15.36 9.40
CA ILE A 116 -1.26 -16.36 9.65
C ILE A 116 -0.64 -17.74 9.93
N LEU A 117 0.33 -18.18 9.12
CA LEU A 117 0.95 -19.49 9.24
C LEU A 117 1.85 -19.63 10.48
N SER A 118 2.52 -18.56 10.88
CA SER A 118 3.38 -18.53 12.07
C SER A 118 2.59 -18.30 13.37
N ASP A 119 1.30 -17.98 13.27
CA ASP A 119 0.46 -17.49 14.37
C ASP A 119 1.15 -16.33 15.14
N GLU A 120 1.82 -15.45 14.39
CA GLU A 120 2.55 -14.33 14.97
C GLU A 120 1.57 -13.33 15.59
N SER A 121 1.79 -12.98 16.85
CA SER A 121 0.99 -11.93 17.48
C SER A 121 1.29 -10.58 16.83
N SER A 122 0.26 -9.78 16.58
CA SER A 122 0.42 -8.37 16.21
C SER A 122 1.28 -7.64 17.25
N THR A 123 2.12 -6.73 16.75
CA THR A 123 2.84 -5.81 17.63
C THR A 123 1.87 -4.81 18.27
N GLU A 124 2.24 -4.24 19.42
CA GLU A 124 1.44 -3.18 20.08
C GLU A 124 1.12 -2.02 19.13
N LYS A 125 2.06 -1.66 18.25
CA LYS A 125 1.88 -0.62 17.24
C LYS A 125 0.79 -0.99 16.23
N VAL A 126 0.76 -2.24 15.77
CA VAL A 126 -0.26 -2.71 14.82
C VAL A 126 -1.62 -2.72 15.49
N ASN A 127 -1.72 -3.22 16.73
CA ASN A 127 -2.97 -3.21 17.50
C ASN A 127 -3.49 -1.79 17.72
N ALA A 128 -2.62 -0.84 18.08
CA ALA A 128 -3.01 0.55 18.24
C ALA A 128 -3.53 1.19 16.94
N GLU A 129 -2.94 0.86 15.79
CA GLU A 129 -3.44 1.33 14.49
C GLU A 129 -4.80 0.71 14.14
N TRP A 130 -5.02 -0.58 14.42
CA TRP A 130 -6.34 -1.20 14.24
C TRP A 130 -7.39 -0.55 15.13
N GLU A 131 -7.12 -0.39 16.43
CA GLU A 131 -8.03 0.29 17.36
C GLU A 131 -8.34 1.73 16.94
N LYS A 132 -7.33 2.45 16.44
CA LYS A 132 -7.49 3.81 15.91
C LYS A 132 -8.49 3.84 14.75
N TYR A 133 -8.32 2.98 13.73
CA TYR A 133 -9.23 2.98 12.58
C TYR A 133 -10.52 2.18 12.79
N LEU A 134 -10.64 1.38 13.86
CA LEU A 134 -11.92 0.77 14.24
C LEU A 134 -12.77 1.74 15.05
N SER A 135 -12.17 2.49 15.98
CA SER A 135 -12.90 3.42 16.83
C SER A 135 -13.11 4.79 16.18
N GLY A 136 -12.20 5.21 15.30
CA GLY A 136 -12.13 6.60 14.83
C GLY A 136 -11.53 7.55 15.86
N ASN A 137 -11.02 7.04 16.99
CA ASN A 137 -10.41 7.87 18.03
C ASN A 137 -8.93 8.09 17.73
N GLY A 138 -8.43 9.29 17.99
CA GLY A 138 -7.01 9.60 17.82
C GLY A 138 -6.55 9.67 16.36
N LEU A 139 -7.47 9.91 15.42
CA LEU A 139 -7.11 10.16 14.02
C LEU A 139 -6.19 11.36 13.92
N ASN A 140 -5.05 11.18 13.28
CA ASN A 140 -4.09 12.23 13.05
C ASN A 140 -4.44 12.97 11.76
N THR A 141 -5.50 13.78 11.81
CA THR A 141 -5.80 14.71 10.72
C THR A 141 -4.60 15.64 10.56
N ARG A 142 -4.00 15.65 9.37
CA ARG A 142 -2.75 16.39 9.15
C ARG A 142 -3.08 17.87 9.15
N ASN A 143 -2.93 18.52 10.31
CA ASN A 143 -3.04 19.97 10.43
C ASN A 143 -1.73 20.68 9.97
N ARG A 144 -1.07 20.10 8.97
CA ARG A 144 0.19 20.56 8.38
C ARG A 144 0.09 20.49 6.88
N ASP A 145 0.67 21.48 6.21
CA ASP A 145 0.74 21.50 4.76
C ASP A 145 1.44 20.24 4.25
N ILE A 146 0.75 19.52 3.37
CA ILE A 146 1.35 18.41 2.63
C ILE A 146 2.19 19.05 1.53
N VAL A 147 3.52 19.05 1.72
CA VAL A 147 4.46 19.47 0.68
C VAL A 147 4.73 18.27 -0.23
N GLY A 148 4.07 18.23 -1.38
CA GLY A 148 4.28 17.20 -2.39
C GLY A 148 3.09 17.03 -3.35
N PRO A 149 3.20 16.12 -4.34
CA PRO A 149 4.37 15.27 -4.62
C PRO A 149 5.58 16.10 -5.06
N LEU A 150 6.79 15.71 -4.61
CA LEU A 150 8.02 16.39 -5.03
C LEU A 150 8.30 16.12 -6.51
N LEU A 151 8.16 14.86 -6.92
CA LEU A 151 8.30 14.44 -8.31
C LEU A 151 6.97 14.72 -9.04
N VAL A 152 6.94 15.77 -9.87
CA VAL A 152 5.75 16.15 -10.66
C VAL A 152 5.81 15.64 -12.10
N SER A 153 6.95 15.08 -12.53
CA SER A 153 7.12 14.54 -13.88
C SER A 153 6.60 13.11 -14.00
N SER A 154 5.82 12.84 -15.05
CA SER A 154 5.37 11.49 -15.41
C SER A 154 6.29 10.90 -16.49
N ILE A 155 7.26 10.10 -16.07
CA ILE A 155 8.25 9.45 -16.94
C ILE A 155 7.89 7.97 -17.08
N ASN A 156 8.01 7.43 -18.30
CA ASN A 156 7.64 6.05 -18.60
C ASN A 156 8.85 5.21 -19.08
N GLN A 157 8.66 3.90 -19.19
CA GLN A 157 9.69 2.96 -19.67
C GLN A 157 9.66 2.74 -21.19
N SER A 158 8.58 3.16 -21.88
CA SER A 158 8.33 2.90 -23.31
C SER A 158 7.86 4.16 -24.06
N GLY A 159 7.63 4.06 -25.37
CA GLY A 159 7.22 5.16 -26.25
C GLY A 159 8.34 6.18 -26.48
N GLY A 160 8.07 7.47 -26.31
CA GLY A 160 9.12 8.49 -26.52
C GLY A 160 10.30 8.43 -25.53
N TRP A 161 10.20 7.61 -24.48
CA TRP A 161 11.18 7.55 -23.40
C TRP A 161 12.33 6.57 -23.65
N ASN A 162 12.13 5.55 -24.49
CA ASN A 162 13.08 4.48 -24.81
C ASN A 162 13.64 4.59 -26.25
N ASN A 163 13.41 5.68 -26.98
CA ASN A 163 13.90 5.89 -28.35
C ASN A 163 15.42 5.67 -28.57
N TYR A 164 16.23 5.63 -27.50
CA TYR A 164 17.67 5.41 -27.56
C TYR A 164 18.10 4.03 -27.02
N CYS A 165 17.14 3.21 -26.60
CA CYS A 165 17.40 1.83 -26.25
C CYS A 165 17.57 0.97 -27.51
N PRO A 166 18.20 -0.22 -27.39
CA PRO A 166 18.27 -1.16 -28.51
C PRO A 166 16.89 -1.50 -29.08
N ASP A 167 16.86 -1.85 -30.36
CA ASP A 167 15.65 -2.35 -31.01
C ASP A 167 15.13 -3.61 -30.28
N GLY A 168 13.84 -3.58 -29.90
CA GLY A 168 13.15 -4.70 -29.26
C GLY A 168 12.73 -5.80 -30.22
N GLY A 169 12.98 -5.63 -31.53
CA GLY A 169 12.70 -6.62 -32.56
C GLY A 169 11.33 -6.43 -33.22
N CYS A 170 10.59 -7.53 -33.40
CA CYS A 170 9.45 -7.62 -34.33
C CYS A 170 8.21 -6.75 -34.01
N SER A 171 8.18 -6.03 -32.90
CA SER A 171 7.05 -5.20 -32.47
C SER A 171 7.19 -3.70 -32.76
N GLY A 172 8.35 -3.23 -33.24
CA GLY A 172 8.55 -1.85 -33.69
C GLY A 172 8.64 -0.78 -32.58
N ASP A 173 8.91 -1.19 -31.33
CA ASP A 173 9.28 -0.31 -30.21
C ASP A 173 10.62 -0.79 -29.65
N GLU A 174 11.46 0.13 -29.20
CA GLU A 174 12.72 -0.18 -28.53
C GLU A 174 12.49 -0.94 -27.22
N VAL A 175 13.53 -1.60 -26.70
CA VAL A 175 13.39 -2.28 -25.41
C VAL A 175 13.12 -1.27 -24.28
N PRO A 176 12.30 -1.61 -23.27
CA PRO A 176 11.98 -0.68 -22.20
C PRO A 176 13.21 -0.25 -21.40
N ASN A 177 13.25 1.01 -20.96
CA ASN A 177 14.35 1.59 -20.16
C ASN A 177 14.66 0.82 -18.86
N GLY A 178 13.67 0.14 -18.30
CA GLY A 178 13.73 -0.47 -16.98
C GLY A 178 13.33 0.48 -15.86
N CYS A 179 12.65 -0.07 -14.84
CA CYS A 179 12.09 0.71 -13.73
C CYS A 179 13.16 1.42 -12.88
N VAL A 180 14.36 0.84 -12.79
CA VAL A 180 15.51 1.41 -12.06
C VAL A 180 16.01 2.68 -12.76
N ALA A 181 16.17 2.64 -14.08
CA ALA A 181 16.59 3.80 -14.87
C ALA A 181 15.56 4.93 -14.79
N VAL A 182 14.27 4.61 -14.97
CA VAL A 182 13.18 5.60 -14.85
C VAL A 182 13.13 6.24 -13.46
N SER A 183 13.33 5.45 -12.40
CA SER A 183 13.35 5.96 -11.02
C SER A 183 14.50 6.95 -10.81
N MET A 184 15.69 6.63 -11.31
CA MET A 184 16.85 7.52 -11.23
C MET A 184 16.60 8.82 -12.02
N VAL A 185 16.09 8.71 -13.26
CA VAL A 185 15.80 9.89 -14.10
C VAL A 185 14.76 10.80 -13.46
N ALA A 186 13.72 10.26 -12.81
CA ALA A 186 12.72 11.08 -12.11
C ALA A 186 13.35 11.91 -10.98
N ILE A 187 14.29 11.32 -10.23
CA ILE A 187 15.03 12.01 -9.16
C ILE A 187 15.97 13.07 -9.75
N MET A 188 16.74 12.72 -10.78
CA MET A 188 17.65 13.66 -11.46
C MET A 188 16.89 14.85 -12.07
N HIS A 189 15.73 14.58 -12.68
CA HIS A 189 14.85 15.60 -13.23
C HIS A 189 14.32 16.54 -12.14
N TYR A 190 13.94 16.01 -10.98
CA TYR A 190 13.52 16.87 -9.87
C TYR A 190 14.63 17.82 -9.40
N TRP A 191 15.85 17.31 -9.24
CA TRP A 191 16.99 18.13 -8.80
C TRP A 191 17.61 18.99 -9.90
N GLN A 192 17.27 18.74 -11.17
CA GLN A 192 17.92 19.35 -12.34
C GLN A 192 19.46 19.21 -12.26
N TYR A 193 19.93 18.05 -11.81
CA TYR A 193 21.33 17.78 -11.53
C TYR A 193 21.72 16.33 -11.93
N PRO A 194 22.94 16.11 -12.45
CA PRO A 194 23.99 17.10 -12.74
C PRO A 194 23.72 17.90 -14.01
N LYS A 195 24.37 19.07 -14.14
CA LYS A 195 24.34 19.87 -15.37
C LYS A 195 25.10 19.22 -16.53
N THR A 196 26.07 18.37 -16.21
CA THR A 196 26.89 17.65 -17.18
C THR A 196 27.31 16.32 -16.55
N GLY A 197 27.33 15.25 -17.34
CA GLY A 197 27.81 13.94 -16.89
C GLY A 197 29.33 13.91 -16.67
N GLU A 198 29.80 12.89 -15.97
CA GLU A 198 31.22 12.63 -15.73
C GLU A 198 31.53 11.16 -16.05
N GLY A 199 32.65 10.94 -16.74
CA GLY A 199 33.10 9.61 -17.16
C GLY A 199 32.34 9.05 -18.36
N GLU A 200 32.63 7.79 -18.67
CA GLU A 200 32.00 7.02 -19.74
C GLU A 200 31.82 5.57 -19.30
N ASN A 201 30.81 4.88 -19.85
CA ASN A 201 30.57 3.47 -19.58
C ASN A 201 29.97 2.82 -20.83
N SER A 202 30.22 1.53 -21.01
CA SER A 202 29.67 0.72 -22.09
C SER A 202 29.18 -0.61 -21.52
N CYS A 203 27.97 -1.02 -21.89
CA CYS A 203 27.46 -2.35 -21.59
C CYS A 203 27.07 -3.05 -22.90
N TYR A 204 27.20 -4.37 -22.91
CA TYR A 204 26.71 -5.20 -24.00
C TYR A 204 25.42 -5.88 -23.54
N CYS A 205 24.30 -5.48 -24.13
CA CYS A 205 23.06 -6.20 -23.99
C CYS A 205 23.13 -7.42 -24.93
N GLY A 206 23.42 -8.60 -24.37
CA GLY A 206 23.32 -9.85 -25.14
C GLY A 206 21.89 -10.00 -25.66
N GLY A 207 21.78 -10.28 -26.97
CA GLY A 207 20.57 -10.20 -27.79
C GLY A 207 19.25 -10.54 -27.08
N PHE A 208 18.26 -9.68 -27.32
CA PHE A 208 16.85 -9.92 -27.01
C PHE A 208 16.29 -11.05 -27.88
#